data_AF-A0A660RSK6-F1
#
_entry.id   AF-A0A660RSK6-F1
#
_cell.length_a   1.000
_cell.length_b   1.000
_cell.length_c   1.000
_cell.angle_alpha   90.00
_cell.angle_beta   90.00
_cell.angle_gamma   90.00
#
_symmetry.space_group_name_H-M   'P 1'
#
loop_
_entity.id
_entity.type
_entity.pdbx_description
1 polymer ?
#
loop_
_entity_poly.entity_id
_entity_poly.type
_entity_poly.pdbx_seq_one_letter_code
_entity_poly.pdbx_strand_id
1 'polypeptide(L)' 'GLEALRLSDIEEMDQGAAALRMGISRQTFGRILTTARKTVSAAVVKGMGLRIEGGNYILSRRAHPDVGGEAS' A
#
# COMPACT_ATOMS: atom_id res chain seq x y z
N GLY A 1 -3.79 -4.89 -1.34
CA GLY A 1 -2.98 -5.15 -2.56
C GLY A 1 -2.04 -3.99 -2.81
N LEU A 2 -2.58 -2.89 -3.36
CA LEU A 2 -1.83 -1.64 -3.59
C LEU A 2 -1.01 -1.19 -2.37
N GLU A 3 -1.64 -1.08 -1.21
CA GLU A 3 -0.96 -0.63 0.00
C GLU A 3 0.18 -1.56 0.44
N ALA A 4 0.02 -2.88 0.27
CA ALA A 4 1.09 -3.83 0.61
C ALA A 4 2.30 -3.68 -0.33
N LEU A 5 2.07 -3.43 -1.63
CA LEU A 5 3.13 -3.12 -2.58
C LEU A 5 3.82 -1.81 -2.23
N ARG A 6 3.06 -0.76 -1.90
CA ARG A 6 3.61 0.54 -1.49
C ARG A 6 4.52 0.41 -0.27
N LEU A 7 4.04 -0.24 0.80
CA LEU A 7 4.81 -0.40 2.04
C LEU A 7 6.06 -1.28 1.84
N SER A 8 5.95 -2.37 1.08
CA SER A 8 7.06 -3.32 0.92
C SER A 8 8.06 -2.94 -0.17
N ASP A 9 7.59 -2.49 -1.33
CA ASP A 9 8.40 -2.35 -2.55
C ASP A 9 8.81 -0.89 -2.82
N ILE A 10 8.14 0.09 -2.20
CA ILE A 10 8.46 1.53 -2.34
C ILE A 10 8.98 2.12 -1.02
N GLU A 11 8.35 1.81 0.11
CA GLU A 11 8.81 2.26 1.44
C GLU A 11 9.80 1.27 2.09
N GLU A 12 10.11 0.15 1.42
CA GLU A 12 11.09 -0.86 1.84
C GLU A 12 10.92 -1.38 3.28
N MET A 13 9.69 -1.36 3.79
CA MET A 13 9.41 -1.86 5.14
C MET A 13 9.57 -3.38 5.21
N ASP A 14 10.07 -3.88 6.34
CA ASP A 14 10.00 -5.30 6.63
C ASP A 14 8.54 -5.75 6.79
N GLN A 15 8.28 -7.05 6.55
CA GLN A 15 6.92 -7.58 6.59
C GLN A 15 6.20 -7.35 7.93
N GLY A 16 6.93 -7.28 9.03
CA GLY A 16 6.36 -6.97 10.34
C GLY A 16 5.89 -5.55 10.47
N ALA A 17 6.76 -4.58 10.17
CA ALA A 17 6.40 -3.18 10.20
C ALA A 17 5.23 -2.87 9.26
N ALA A 18 5.25 -3.44 8.05
CA ALA A 18 4.18 -3.26 7.08
C ALA A 18 2.85 -3.91 7.53
N ALA A 19 2.89 -5.11 8.12
CA ALA A 19 1.71 -5.78 8.67
C ALA A 19 1.11 -4.99 9.85
N LEU A 20 1.96 -4.51 10.76
CA LEU A 20 1.55 -3.66 11.89
C LEU A 20 0.88 -2.38 11.39
N ARG A 21 1.47 -1.72 10.38
CA ARG A 21 0.93 -0.50 9.78
C ARG A 21 -0.41 -0.71 9.08
N MET A 22 -0.66 -1.90 8.54
CA MET A 22 -1.96 -2.29 7.97
C MET A 22 -2.96 -2.82 9.00
N GLY A 23 -2.58 -2.96 10.27
CA GLY A 23 -3.45 -3.48 11.33
C GLY A 23 -3.83 -4.95 11.13
N ILE A 24 -2.95 -5.76 10.52
CA ILE A 24 -3.19 -7.18 10.20
C ILE A 24 -2.01 -8.05 10.65
N SER A 25 -2.20 -9.38 10.66
CA SER A 25 -1.11 -10.31 10.97
C SER A 25 -0.04 -10.32 9.86
N ARG A 26 1.22 -10.63 10.22
CA ARG A 26 2.32 -10.87 9.26
C ARG A 26 1.93 -11.87 8.17
N GLN A 27 1.24 -12.95 8.54
CA GLN A 27 0.78 -13.97 7.59
C GLN A 27 -0.23 -13.41 6.58
N THR A 28 -1.23 -12.65 7.05
CA THR A 28 -2.22 -12.01 6.17
C THR A 28 -1.56 -10.99 5.26
N PHE A 29 -0.62 -10.20 5.78
CA PHE A 29 0.18 -9.27 4.98
C PHE A 29 0.94 -10.00 3.85
N GLY A 30 1.65 -11.08 4.20
CA GLY A 30 2.39 -11.89 3.21
C GLY A 30 1.49 -12.46 2.10
N ARG A 31 0.27 -12.91 2.44
CA ARG A 31 -0.73 -13.35 1.45
C ARG A 31 -1.17 -12.22 0.53
N ILE A 32 -1.47 -11.05 1.09
CA ILE A 32 -1.88 -9.86 0.30
C ILE A 32 -0.76 -9.42 -0.64
N LEU A 33 0.47 -9.31 -0.13
CA LEU A 33 1.64 -8.91 -0.91
C LEU A 33 1.92 -9.89 -2.05
N THR A 34 1.86 -11.20 -1.78
CA THR A 34 2.04 -12.25 -2.80
C THR A 34 1.01 -12.14 -3.92
N THR A 35 -0.28 -11.97 -3.57
CA THR A 35 -1.34 -11.80 -4.57
C THR A 35 -1.13 -10.53 -5.39
N ALA A 36 -0.77 -9.42 -4.73
CA ALA A 36 -0.55 -8.15 -5.41
C ALA A 36 0.62 -8.21 -6.40
N ARG A 37 1.75 -8.81 -6.01
CA ARG A 37 2.90 -9.03 -6.91
C ARG A 37 2.52 -9.91 -8.10
N LYS A 38 1.78 -11.00 -7.87
CA LYS A 38 1.28 -11.87 -8.97
C LYS A 38 0.43 -11.09 -9.97
N THR A 39 -0.49 -10.23 -9.51
CA THR A 39 -1.34 -9.41 -10.38
C THR A 39 -0.49 -8.45 -11.22
N VAL A 40 0.46 -7.73 -10.60
CA VAL A 40 1.34 -6.79 -11.30
C VAL A 40 2.24 -7.52 -12.28
N SER A 41 2.92 -8.59 -11.86
CA SER A 41 3.78 -9.39 -12.73
C SER A 41 3.01 -9.97 -13.92
N ALA A 42 1.79 -10.47 -13.69
CA ALA A 42 0.95 -10.96 -14.78
C ALA A 42 0.61 -9.83 -15.77
N ALA A 43 0.23 -8.65 -15.27
CA ALA A 43 -0.10 -7.51 -16.12
C ALA A 43 1.08 -7.08 -16.99
N VAL A 44 2.27 -6.97 -16.40
CA VAL A 44 3.50 -6.61 -17.11
C VAL A 44 3.86 -7.67 -18.16
N VAL A 45 3.90 -8.95 -17.77
CA VAL A 45 4.34 -10.04 -18.66
C VAL A 45 3.36 -10.29 -19.81
N LYS A 46 2.05 -10.09 -19.58
CA LYS A 46 1.00 -10.36 -20.57
C LYS A 46 0.51 -9.11 -21.32
N GLY A 47 1.10 -7.93 -21.06
CA GLY A 47 0.67 -6.67 -21.68
C GLY A 47 -0.75 -6.24 -21.29
N MET A 48 -1.20 -6.54 -20.07
CA MET A 48 -2.52 -6.13 -19.57
C MET A 48 -2.45 -4.76 -18.90
N GLY A 49 -3.52 -3.96 -19.03
CA GLY A 49 -3.66 -2.71 -18.26
C GLY A 49 -3.98 -2.99 -16.79
N LEU A 50 -3.34 -2.25 -15.88
CA LEU A 50 -3.69 -2.25 -14.46
C LEU A 50 -4.86 -1.28 -14.22
N ARG A 51 -5.96 -1.82 -13.69
CA ARG A 51 -7.10 -1.01 -13.21
C ARG A 51 -7.19 -1.13 -11.71
N ILE A 52 -7.01 -0.01 -11.02
CA ILE A 52 -7.18 0.07 -9.58
C ILE A 52 -8.60 0.53 -9.31
N GLU A 53 -9.49 -0.42 -9.04
CA GLU A 53 -10.81 -0.11 -8.52
C GLU A 53 -10.69 0.02 -7.01
N GLY A 54 -11.24 1.11 -6.45
CA GLY A 54 -11.22 1.35 -5.01
C GLY A 54 -11.78 0.15 -4.25
N GLY A 55 -10.95 -0.47 -3.41
CA GLY A 55 -11.34 -1.54 -2.48
C GLY A 55 -11.35 -1.06 -1.04
N ASN A 56 -11.63 -1.94 -0.08
CA ASN A 56 -11.59 -1.61 1.35
C ASN A 56 -10.15 -1.30 1.79
N TYR A 57 -9.75 -0.02 1.72
CA TYR A 57 -8.49 0.49 2.25
C TYR A 57 -8.79 1.38 3.45
N ILE A 58 -8.05 1.18 4.55
CA ILE A 58 -8.07 2.11 5.68
C ILE A 58 -7.10 3.24 5.32
N LEU A 59 -7.61 4.41 4.92
CA LEU A 59 -6.80 5.62 4.94
C LEU A 59 -6.46 5.92 6.40
N SER A 60 -5.24 5.62 6.82
CA SER A 60 -4.69 6.33 7.98
C SER A 60 -4.57 7.80 7.58
N ARG A 61 -5.51 8.62 8.07
CA ARG A 61 -5.46 10.08 7.90
C ARG A 61 -4.13 10.54 8.51
N ARG A 62 -3.17 10.93 7.67
CA ARG A 62 -2.14 11.87 8.14
C ARG A 62 -2.88 13.16 8.43
N ALA A 63 -2.87 13.61 9.67
CA ALA A 63 -3.14 15.01 9.98
C ALA A 63 -2.17 15.82 9.14
N HIS A 64 -2.69 16.50 8.13
CA HIS A 64 -1.97 17.59 7.49
C HIS A 64 -1.98 18.70 8.54
N PRO A 65 -0.84 19.11 9.11
CA PRO A 65 -0.82 20.39 9.80
C PRO A 65 -1.14 21.44 8.75
N ASP A 66 -2.19 22.19 9.02
CA ASP A 66 -2.48 23.46 8.35
C ASP A 66 -1.20 24.30 8.41
N VAL A 67 -0.65 24.62 7.24
CA VAL A 67 0.61 25.35 7.14
C VAL A 67 0.27 26.82 7.29
N GLY A 68 0.40 27.31 8.53
CA GLY A 68 0.87 28.64 8.87
C GLY A 68 0.04 29.84 8.39
N GLY A 69 -0.55 30.54 9.35
CA GLY A 69 -0.63 32.00 9.23
C GLY A 69 0.76 32.60 9.02
N GLU A 70 0.84 33.62 8.18
CA GLU A 70 1.28 34.98 8.52
C GLU A 70 1.36 35.79 7.22
N ALA A 71 0.53 36.81 7.12
CA ALA A 71 0.86 38.04 6.43
C ALA A 71 0.22 39.17 7.24
N SER A 72 1.08 40.09 7.68
CA SER A 72 0.79 41.28 8.48
C SER A 72 -0.30 42.18 7.91
#